data_AF-A0A141RNZ9-F1
#
_entry.id   AF-A0A141RNZ9-F1
#
_cell.length_a   1.000
_cell.length_b   1.000
_cell.length_c   1.000
_cell.angle_alpha   90.00
_cell.angle_beta   90.00
_cell.angle_gamma   90.00
#
_symmetry.space_group_name_H-M   'P 1'
#
loop_
_entity.id
_entity.type
_entity.pdbx_description
1 polymer ?
#
loop_
_entity_poly.entity_id
_entity_poly.type
_entity_poly.pdbx_seq_one_letter_code
_entity_poly.pdbx_strand_id
1 'polypeptide(L)'
;ATILVATDVAARGIDVTGVSHVINHECPEDEKTYVHRIGRTGRAGAKGVAVTLVDWADVTRWNLINKALDLEIPEPIETYSTSPH
;
A
#
# COMPACT_ATOMS: atom_id res chain seq x y z
N ALA A 1 3.65 9.37 17.15
CA ALA A 1 4.17 8.69 15.95
C ALA A 1 4.39 9.72 14.86
N THR A 2 5.42 9.58 14.03
CA THR A 2 5.65 10.46 12.88
C THR A 2 4.90 9.92 11.67
N ILE A 3 4.02 10.73 11.07
CA ILE A 3 3.17 10.33 9.93
C ILE A 3 3.43 11.32 8.80
N LEU A 4 3.58 10.79 7.58
CA LEU A 4 3.63 11.56 6.34
C LEU A 4 2.50 11.09 5.43
N VAL A 5 1.74 12.03 4.89
CA VAL A 5 0.72 11.78 3.87
C VAL A 5 1.19 12.46 2.58
N ALA A 6 1.18 11.72 1.47
CA ALA A 6 1.61 12.22 0.18
C ALA A 6 0.87 11.50 -0.95
N THR A 7 0.70 12.19 -2.09
CA THR A 7 0.29 11.59 -3.37
C THR A 7 1.52 11.12 -4.15
N ASP A 8 1.34 10.31 -5.20
CA ASP A 8 2.45 9.86 -6.05
C ASP A 8 3.26 11.01 -6.64
N VAL A 9 2.59 12.11 -6.99
CA VAL A 9 3.25 13.31 -7.52
C VAL A 9 4.06 14.00 -6.43
N ALA A 10 3.46 14.22 -5.26
CA ALA A 10 4.12 14.91 -4.15
C ALA A 10 5.29 14.10 -3.57
N ALA A 11 5.22 12.77 -3.63
CA ALA A 11 6.27 11.88 -3.12
C ALA A 11 7.53 11.83 -4.01
N ARG A 12 7.48 12.34 -5.25
CA ARG A 12 8.65 12.38 -6.13
C ARG A 12 9.68 13.36 -5.59
N GLY A 13 10.89 12.87 -5.33
CA GLY A 13 11.99 13.67 -4.80
C GLY A 13 12.01 13.80 -3.28
N ILE A 14 11.03 13.22 -2.56
CA ILE A 14 11.09 13.11 -1.11
C ILE A 14 11.91 11.87 -0.76
N ASP A 15 13.08 12.08 -0.16
CA ASP A 15 13.87 11.00 0.43
C ASP A 15 13.46 10.81 1.90
N VAL A 16 12.63 9.81 2.15
CA VAL A 16 12.23 9.39 3.50
C VAL A 16 12.93 8.09 3.82
N THR A 17 13.82 8.12 4.80
CA THR A 17 14.54 6.94 5.29
C THR A 17 13.84 6.35 6.52
N GLY A 18 14.06 5.06 6.78
CA GLY A 18 13.55 4.41 7.99
C GLY A 18 12.03 4.20 8.06
N VAL A 19 11.33 4.24 6.92
CA VAL A 19 9.88 3.97 6.89
C VAL A 19 9.62 2.50 7.22
N SER A 20 8.96 2.23 8.34
CA SER A 20 8.61 0.86 8.75
C SER A 20 7.28 0.38 8.15
N HIS A 21 6.38 1.31 7.82
CA HIS A 21 5.06 1.01 7.30
C HIS A 21 4.72 1.94 6.13
N VAL A 22 4.22 1.36 5.06
CA VAL A 22 3.57 2.09 3.96
C VAL A 22 2.10 1.72 3.97
N ILE A 23 1.22 2.72 3.93
CA ILE A 23 -0.22 2.53 3.85
C ILE A 23 -0.70 3.17 2.55
N ASN A 24 -1.14 2.34 1.60
CA ASN A 24 -1.88 2.82 0.44
C ASN A 24 -3.31 3.07 0.89
N HIS A 25 -3.64 4.35 1.15
CA HIS A 25 -4.99 4.75 1.54
C HIS A 25 -6.01 4.48 0.41
N GLU A 26 -5.58 4.62 -0.84
CA GLU A 26 -6.33 4.23 -2.03
C GLU A 26 -5.59 3.11 -2.75
N CYS A 27 -6.34 2.15 -3.31
CA CYS A 27 -5.77 1.06 -4.08
C CYS A 27 -4.94 1.62 -5.25
N PRO A 28 -3.66 1.20 -5.44
CA PRO A 28 -2.84 1.68 -6.55
C PRO A 28 -3.45 1.31 -7.90
N GLU A 29 -3.20 2.13 -8.93
CA GLU A 29 -3.78 1.92 -10.27
C GLU A 29 -3.24 0.68 -11.00
N ASP A 30 -1.98 0.31 -10.74
CA ASP A 30 -1.30 -0.81 -11.37
C ASP A 30 -0.19 -1.39 -10.48
N GLU A 31 0.40 -2.50 -10.91
CA GLU A 31 1.44 -3.23 -10.19
C GLU A 31 2.73 -2.43 -10.03
N LYS A 32 3.05 -1.57 -11.01
CA LYS A 32 4.25 -0.74 -10.99
C LYS A 32 4.14 0.35 -9.94
N THR A 33 2.98 1.00 -9.88
CA THR A 33 2.65 2.01 -8.88
C THR A 33 2.65 1.40 -7.48
N TYR A 34 2.05 0.21 -7.33
CA TYR A 34 2.13 -0.54 -6.07
C TYR A 34 3.59 -0.75 -5.63
N VAL A 35 4.44 -1.33 -6.49
CA VAL A 35 5.86 -1.59 -6.19
C VAL A 35 6.61 -0.28 -5.86
N HIS A 36 6.38 0.80 -6.61
CA HIS A 36 7.01 2.09 -6.35
C HIS A 36 6.63 2.68 -4.99
N ARG A 37 5.36 2.55 -4.58
CA ARG A 37 4.87 3.02 -3.28
C ARG A 37 5.44 2.17 -2.14
N ILE A 38 5.34 0.84 -2.23
CA ILE A 38 5.80 -0.04 -1.14
C ILE A 38 7.32 -0.08 -1.00
N GLY A 39 8.07 0.24 -2.07
CA GLY A 39 9.53 0.36 -2.06
C GLY A 39 10.08 1.48 -1.15
N ARG A 40 9.22 2.19 -0.40
CA ARG A 40 9.62 3.12 0.66
C ARG A 40 9.95 2.42 1.98
N THR A 41 9.42 1.21 2.22
CA THR A 41 9.75 0.40 3.41
C THR A 41 10.68 -0.78 3.06
N GLY A 42 11.14 -1.53 4.06
CA GLY A 42 11.92 -2.77 3.87
C GLY A 42 13.32 -2.60 3.25
N ARG A 43 13.91 -1.39 3.33
CA ARG A 43 15.21 -1.09 2.73
C ARG A 43 16.38 -1.59 3.60
N ALA A 44 17.53 -1.82 2.96
CA ALA A 44 18.79 -2.19 3.62
C ALA A 44 18.69 -3.42 4.54
N GLY A 45 17.91 -4.43 4.14
CA GLY A 45 17.72 -5.67 4.92
C GLY A 45 16.77 -5.53 6.11
N ALA A 46 16.19 -4.35 6.34
CA ALA A 46 15.14 -4.18 7.34
C ALA A 46 13.84 -4.83 6.89
N LYS A 47 13.01 -5.27 7.85
CA LYS A 47 11.63 -5.67 7.58
C LYS A 47 10.76 -4.42 7.37
N GLY A 48 9.77 -4.53 6.50
CA GLY A 48 8.80 -3.49 6.22
C GLY A 48 7.41 -4.07 6.07
N VAL A 49 6.39 -3.27 6.37
CA VAL A 49 4.99 -3.64 6.21
C VAL A 49 4.35 -2.72 5.19
N ALA A 50 3.68 -3.30 4.20
CA ALA A 50 2.82 -2.57 3.28
C ALA A 50 1.37 -3.00 3.52
N VAL A 51 0.50 -2.03 3.75
CA VAL A 51 -0.94 -2.23 3.88
C VAL A 51 -1.62 -1.49 2.74
N THR A 52 -2.54 -2.15 2.04
CA THR A 52 -3.37 -1.51 1.02
C THR A 52 -4.81 -1.60 1.44
N LEU A 53 -5.47 -0.44 1.53
CA LEU A 53 -6.91 -0.39 1.70
C LEU A 53 -7.55 -0.59 0.33
N VAL A 54 -8.51 -1.51 0.26
CA VAL A 54 -9.21 -1.87 -0.96
C VAL A 54 -10.69 -1.71 -0.69
N ASP A 55 -11.34 -0.79 -1.40
CA ASP A 55 -12.79 -0.67 -1.38
C ASP A 55 -13.42 -1.64 -2.39
N TRP A 56 -14.74 -1.85 -2.31
CA TRP A 56 -15.50 -2.72 -3.19
C TRP A 56 -15.30 -2.41 -4.67
N ALA A 57 -15.21 -1.12 -5.02
CA ALA A 57 -14.95 -0.68 -6.38
C ALA A 57 -13.56 -1.08 -6.90
N ASP A 58 -12.61 -1.32 -5.99
CA ASP A 58 -11.20 -1.57 -6.32
C ASP A 58 -10.84 -3.06 -6.32
N VAL A 59 -11.73 -3.96 -5.91
CA VAL A 59 -11.44 -5.41 -5.80
C VAL A 59 -10.94 -6.00 -7.12
N THR A 60 -11.54 -5.62 -8.24
CA THR A 60 -11.09 -6.11 -9.56
C THR A 60 -9.68 -5.61 -9.87
N ARG A 61 -9.38 -4.35 -9.53
CA ARG A 61 -8.04 -3.78 -9.73
C ARG A 61 -7.00 -4.46 -8.83
N TRP A 62 -7.33 -4.65 -7.56
CA TRP A 62 -6.48 -5.38 -6.62
C TRP A 62 -6.15 -6.79 -7.12
N ASN A 63 -7.14 -7.53 -7.63
CA ASN A 63 -6.93 -8.88 -8.15
C ASN A 63 -5.96 -8.92 -9.33
N LEU A 64 -5.94 -7.88 -10.18
CA LEU A 64 -4.96 -7.74 -11.26
C LEU A 64 -3.55 -7.54 -10.69
N ILE A 65 -3.38 -6.67 -9.69
CA ILE A 65 -2.09 -6.40 -9.03
C ILE A 65 -1.58 -7.66 -8.31
N ASN A 66 -2.43 -8.29 -7.50
CA ASN A 66 -2.12 -9.52 -6.77
C ASN A 66 -1.63 -10.62 -7.70
N LYS A 67 -2.32 -10.82 -8.83
CA LYS A 67 -1.94 -11.82 -9.84
C LYS A 67 -0.68 -11.44 -10.60
N ALA A 68 -0.51 -10.17 -10.96
CA ALA A 68 0.67 -9.70 -11.70
C ALA A 68 1.96 -9.81 -10.88
N LEU A 69 1.86 -9.71 -9.56
CA LEU A 69 2.99 -9.75 -8.62
C LEU A 69 3.11 -11.08 -7.87
N ASP A 70 2.22 -12.03 -8.11
CA ASP A 70 2.19 -13.34 -7.45
C ASP A 70 2.21 -13.24 -5.91
N LEU A 71 1.39 -12.33 -5.36
CA LEU A 71 1.41 -12.04 -3.92
C LEU A 71 0.71 -13.11 -3.08
N GLU A 72 -0.04 -14.01 -3.70
CA GLU A 72 -0.85 -15.05 -3.03
C GLU A 72 -1.86 -14.47 -2.01
N ILE A 73 -2.41 -13.27 -2.29
CA ILE A 73 -3.42 -12.58 -1.46
C ILE A 73 -4.75 -12.56 -2.22
N PRO A 74 -5.52 -13.65 -2.23
CA PRO A 74 -6.62 -13.87 -3.16
C PRO A 74 -7.76 -12.86 -2.99
N GLU A 75 -8.15 -12.52 -1.76
CA GLU A 75 -9.16 -11.49 -1.49
C GLU A 75 -8.77 -10.63 -0.27
N PRO A 76 -9.00 -9.31 -0.31
CA PRO A 76 -8.83 -8.44 0.85
C PRO A 76 -9.74 -8.90 2.01
N ILE A 77 -9.21 -8.87 3.23
CA ILE A 77 -10.01 -9.17 4.42
C ILE A 77 -11.04 -8.05 4.60
N GLU A 78 -12.33 -8.41 4.55
CA GLU A 78 -13.40 -7.47 4.88
C GLU A 78 -13.26 -6.97 6.32
N THR A 79 -13.16 -5.65 6.47
CA THR A 79 -12.99 -5.00 7.77
C THR A 79 -14.01 -3.89 7.91
N TYR A 80 -14.77 -3.91 9.01
CA TYR A 80 -15.77 -2.89 9.33
C TYR A 80 -15.35 -2.11 10.57
N SER A 81 -15.68 -0.82 10.63
CA SER A 81 -15.46 -0.03 11.84
C SER A 81 -16.28 -0.59 12.99
N THR A 82 -15.62 -0.91 14.09
CA THR A 82 -16.26 -1.27 15.37
C THR A 82 -16.35 -0.07 16.33
N SER A 83 -16.01 1.13 15.83
CA SER A 83 -16.08 2.36 16.63
C SER A 83 -17.53 2.65 17.04
N PRO A 84 -17.78 3.15 18.27
CA PRO A 84 -19.14 3.39 18.81
C PRO A 84 -19.97 4.49 18.12
N HIS A 85 -19.81 4.74 16.82
CA HIS A 85 -20.46 5.83 16.09
C HIS A 85 -21.94 6.01 16.46
#